data_AF-A0A9P7V366-F1
#
_entry.id   AF-A0A9P7V366-F1
#
_cell.length_a   1.000
_cell.length_b   1.000
_cell.length_c   1.000
_cell.angle_alpha   90.00
_cell.angle_beta   90.00
_cell.angle_gamma   90.00
#
_symmetry.space_group_name_H-M   'P 1'
#
loop_
_entity.id
_entity.type
_entity.pdbx_description
1 polymer ?
#
loop_
_entity_poly.entity_id
_entity_poly.type
_entity_poly.pdbx_seq_one_letter_code
_entity_poly.pdbx_strand_id
1 'polypeptide(L)'
;MLRHLDEAPFYTAVIAVALSLGYIAGSKSKPLNQTRPEQEIKGNDTQTHGRDSDSETSSLDGDQNLSTVELLPEDEYKLVLVVRTDLGMSTGKMAAQCSHATLACYKTLLSSNTTVLRRWESSGQLKIALRCSNEEELLTLQAQAQSLNLCARSIQDAGRTQIAAGSRTVLGILGPVRLVNRITGTLRLL
;
A
#
# COMPACT_ATOMS: atom_id res chain seq x y z
N MET A 1 42.44 -12.01 -37.67
CA MET A 1 41.14 -11.45 -37.27
C MET A 1 40.06 -12.21 -38.04
N LEU A 2 39.54 -13.33 -37.51
CA LEU A 2 38.37 -14.11 -38.01
C LEU A 2 38.26 -15.42 -37.18
N ARG A 3 37.69 -15.35 -35.97
CA ARG A 3 37.27 -16.51 -35.15
C ARG A 3 35.98 -16.20 -34.38
N HIS A 4 35.00 -15.59 -35.04
CA HIS A 4 33.76 -15.20 -34.36
C HIS A 4 32.46 -15.49 -35.15
N LEU A 5 32.55 -16.21 -36.27
CA LEU A 5 31.39 -16.44 -37.14
C LEU A 5 30.90 -17.90 -37.23
N ASP A 6 31.53 -18.87 -36.55
CA ASP A 6 31.13 -20.28 -36.68
C ASP A 6 30.15 -20.81 -35.61
N GLU A 7 29.83 -20.07 -34.54
CA GLU A 7 28.91 -20.56 -33.49
C GLU A 7 27.49 -19.98 -33.54
N ALA A 8 27.25 -18.95 -34.37
CA ALA A 8 25.93 -18.34 -34.55
C ALA A 8 24.79 -19.31 -34.95
N PRO A 9 25.01 -20.34 -35.81
CA PRO A 9 23.92 -21.25 -36.18
C PRO A 9 23.53 -22.23 -35.05
N PHE A 10 24.42 -22.51 -34.10
CA PHE A 10 24.13 -23.41 -32.98
C PHE A 10 23.21 -22.75 -31.94
N TYR A 11 23.54 -21.51 -31.53
CA TYR A 11 22.74 -20.79 -30.53
C TYR A 11 21.35 -20.41 -31.03
N THR A 12 21.23 -20.07 -32.31
CA THR A 12 19.91 -19.80 -32.93
C THR A 12 19.05 -21.06 -33.01
N ALA A 13 19.63 -22.23 -33.29
CA ALA A 13 18.92 -23.50 -33.25
C ALA A 13 18.43 -23.88 -31.84
N VAL A 14 19.26 -23.68 -30.81
CA VAL A 14 18.89 -23.98 -29.40
C VAL A 14 17.73 -23.09 -28.93
N ILE A 15 17.76 -21.79 -29.25
CA ILE A 15 16.69 -20.85 -28.89
C ILE A 15 15.39 -21.21 -29.61
N ALA A 16 15.46 -21.55 -30.90
CA ALA A 16 14.29 -21.95 -31.67
C ALA A 16 13.62 -23.23 -31.10
N VAL A 17 14.41 -24.24 -30.72
CA VAL A 17 13.89 -25.48 -30.13
C VAL A 17 13.23 -25.23 -28.77
N ALA A 18 13.84 -24.42 -27.90
CA ALA A 18 13.29 -24.10 -26.59
C ALA A 18 11.96 -23.35 -26.67
N LEU A 19 11.86 -22.36 -27.58
CA LEU A 19 10.63 -21.61 -27.79
C LEU A 19 9.52 -22.48 -28.41
N SER A 20 9.88 -23.39 -29.31
CA SER A 20 8.93 -24.33 -29.93
C SER A 20 8.32 -25.29 -28.90
N LEU A 21 9.16 -25.86 -28.03
CA LEU A 21 8.71 -26.77 -26.96
C LEU A 21 7.82 -26.04 -25.95
N GLY A 22 8.18 -24.81 -25.56
CA GLY A 22 7.38 -23.97 -24.65
C GLY A 22 6.01 -23.62 -25.24
N TYR A 23 5.95 -23.27 -26.52
CA TYR A 23 4.70 -22.90 -27.20
C TYR A 23 3.76 -24.11 -27.36
N ILE A 24 4.28 -25.30 -27.70
CA ILE A 24 3.46 -26.51 -27.87
C ILE A 24 2.93 -27.02 -26.51
N ALA A 25 3.72 -26.92 -25.44
CA ALA A 25 3.29 -27.27 -24.09
C ALA A 25 2.21 -26.30 -23.57
N GLY A 26 2.36 -24.99 -23.82
CA GLY A 26 1.38 -23.97 -23.42
C GLY A 26 0.10 -23.95 -24.25
N SER A 27 0.16 -24.36 -25.52
CA SER A 27 -0.99 -24.32 -26.44
C SER A 27 -1.99 -25.49 -26.27
N LYS A 28 -1.62 -26.57 -25.55
CA LYS A 28 -2.48 -27.76 -25.39
C LYS A 28 -3.16 -27.88 -24.02
N SER A 29 -3.06 -26.87 -23.17
CA SER A 29 -3.69 -26.89 -21.85
C SER A 29 -5.19 -26.59 -21.94
N LYS A 30 -6.04 -27.63 -21.82
CA LYS A 30 -7.48 -27.45 -21.54
C LYS A 30 -7.68 -27.00 -20.08
N PRO A 31 -8.75 -26.25 -19.76
CA PRO A 31 -9.07 -25.91 -18.38
C PRO A 31 -9.53 -27.17 -17.67
N LEU A 32 -8.77 -27.61 -16.65
CA LEU A 32 -9.09 -28.82 -15.92
C LEU A 32 -10.16 -28.50 -14.86
N ASN A 33 -11.40 -28.80 -15.23
CA ASN A 33 -12.54 -28.90 -14.34
C ASN A 33 -12.79 -30.41 -14.16
N GLN A 34 -12.34 -31.06 -13.06
CA GLN A 34 -12.80 -32.43 -12.77
C GLN A 34 -12.67 -32.86 -11.30
N THR A 35 -13.66 -33.66 -10.96
CA THR A 35 -14.17 -34.28 -9.74
C THR A 35 -13.22 -35.11 -8.87
N ARG A 36 -13.57 -35.11 -7.58
CA ARG A 36 -13.06 -35.87 -6.43
C ARG A 36 -13.30 -37.39 -6.55
N PRO A 37 -12.32 -38.26 -6.20
CA PRO A 37 -12.58 -39.58 -5.64
C PRO A 37 -12.53 -39.54 -4.11
N GLU A 38 -13.44 -40.28 -3.50
CA GLU A 38 -13.66 -40.41 -2.06
C GLU A 38 -12.80 -41.53 -1.48
N GLN A 39 -11.88 -41.21 -0.54
CA GLN A 39 -11.35 -42.15 0.45
C GLN A 39 -11.03 -41.43 1.77
N GLU A 40 -11.25 -42.15 2.86
CA GLU A 40 -11.51 -41.72 4.24
C GLU A 40 -10.26 -41.61 5.16
N ILE A 41 -10.30 -40.58 6.02
CA ILE A 41 -9.77 -40.45 7.41
C ILE A 41 -8.24 -40.44 7.65
N LYS A 42 -7.68 -39.25 8.00
CA LYS A 42 -7.21 -38.84 9.35
C LYS A 42 -6.65 -37.41 9.34
N GLY A 43 -7.09 -36.64 10.33
CA GLY A 43 -7.01 -35.17 10.35
C GLY A 43 -5.63 -34.57 10.62
N ASN A 44 -5.45 -33.36 10.09
CA ASN A 44 -4.87 -32.21 10.78
C ASN A 44 -5.10 -30.97 9.89
N ASP A 45 -5.99 -30.07 10.31
CA ASP A 45 -6.33 -28.88 9.53
C ASP A 45 -5.19 -27.84 9.60
N THR A 46 -4.47 -27.69 8.49
CA THR A 46 -3.70 -26.49 8.18
C THR A 46 -4.12 -26.04 6.78
N GLN A 47 -5.15 -25.19 6.72
CA GLN A 47 -5.54 -24.52 5.49
C GLN A 47 -4.87 -23.15 5.43
N THR A 48 -3.76 -23.07 4.69
CA THR A 48 -3.25 -21.83 4.11
C THR A 48 -4.19 -21.42 2.97
N HIS A 49 -5.21 -20.63 3.30
CA HIS A 49 -5.99 -19.91 2.29
C HIS A 49 -5.45 -18.49 2.17
N GLY A 50 -4.61 -18.26 1.16
CA GLY A 50 -4.42 -16.92 0.60
C GLY A 50 -5.75 -16.50 -0.02
N ARG A 51 -6.43 -15.54 0.60
CA ARG A 51 -7.62 -14.88 0.08
C ARG A 51 -7.47 -13.38 0.25
N ASP A 52 -7.88 -12.68 -0.79
CA ASP A 52 -7.62 -11.27 -1.06
C ASP A 52 -7.89 -10.35 0.13
N SER A 53 -6.96 -9.41 0.30
CA SER A 53 -6.92 -8.47 1.42
C SER A 53 -7.84 -7.28 1.14
N ASP A 54 -9.14 -7.49 1.30
CA ASP A 54 -10.13 -6.41 1.30
C ASP A 54 -10.00 -5.60 2.60
N SER A 55 -9.09 -4.63 2.58
CA SER A 55 -9.03 -3.55 3.56
C SER A 55 -10.22 -2.64 3.31
N GLU A 56 -11.31 -2.86 4.03
CA GLU A 56 -12.48 -1.98 4.05
C GLU A 56 -12.06 -0.56 4.46
N THR A 57 -12.12 0.38 3.52
CA THR A 57 -12.01 1.80 3.81
C THR A 57 -13.35 2.25 4.37
N SER A 58 -13.50 2.34 5.68
CA SER A 58 -14.71 2.93 6.27
C SER A 58 -14.71 4.43 5.96
N SER A 59 -15.53 4.79 4.97
CA SER A 59 -15.85 6.14 4.56
C SER A 59 -16.69 6.82 5.65
N LEU A 60 -16.03 7.29 6.71
CA LEU A 60 -16.50 8.48 7.41
C LEU A 60 -16.00 9.70 6.62
N ASP A 61 -16.48 9.83 5.39
CA ASP A 61 -16.23 10.97 4.53
C ASP A 61 -17.14 12.11 4.99
N GLY A 62 -16.70 12.83 6.02
CA GLY A 62 -16.99 14.26 6.04
C GLY A 62 -16.47 14.82 4.72
N ASP A 63 -17.34 15.46 3.94
CA ASP A 63 -17.05 16.09 2.66
C ASP A 63 -15.92 17.12 2.84
N GLN A 64 -14.67 16.64 2.74
CA GLN A 64 -13.48 17.45 2.94
C GLN A 64 -13.21 18.17 1.65
N ASN A 65 -13.44 19.48 1.64
CA ASN A 65 -13.11 20.34 0.52
C ASN A 65 -11.59 20.55 0.41
N LEU A 66 -10.90 19.53 -0.06
CA LEU A 66 -9.46 19.47 -0.24
C LEU A 66 -8.95 20.47 -1.30
N SER A 67 -9.85 21.07 -2.09
CA SER A 67 -9.49 22.10 -3.08
C SER A 67 -9.08 23.42 -2.43
N THR A 68 -9.38 23.62 -1.13
CA THR A 68 -9.14 24.88 -0.39
C THR A 68 -7.80 24.89 0.35
N VAL A 69 -6.92 23.92 0.14
CA VAL A 69 -5.58 23.93 0.76
C VAL A 69 -4.81 25.17 0.31
N GLU A 70 -4.22 25.89 1.27
CA GLU A 70 -3.32 27.02 0.99
C GLU A 70 -2.00 26.49 0.39
N LEU A 71 -1.83 26.63 -0.92
CA LEU A 71 -0.65 26.18 -1.67
C LEU A 71 0.29 27.36 -1.97
N LEU A 72 1.56 27.26 -1.59
CA LEU A 72 2.60 28.21 -1.98
C LEU A 72 3.46 27.64 -3.12
N PRO A 73 4.07 28.47 -3.99
CA PRO A 73 4.90 27.98 -5.10
C PRO A 73 6.11 27.16 -4.65
N GLU A 74 6.74 27.57 -3.53
CA GLU A 74 7.96 26.97 -2.98
C GLU A 74 7.69 25.83 -1.98
N ASP A 75 6.42 25.40 -1.83
CA ASP A 75 6.10 24.34 -0.87
C ASP A 75 6.67 22.99 -1.36
N GLU A 76 7.48 22.37 -0.50
CA GLU A 76 7.76 20.94 -0.57
C GLU A 76 6.58 20.12 -0.04
N TYR A 77 6.42 18.89 -0.52
CA TYR A 77 5.31 18.01 -0.14
C TYR A 77 5.80 16.70 0.44
N LYS A 78 5.10 16.19 1.45
CA LYS A 78 5.39 14.90 2.05
C LYS A 78 4.13 14.15 2.46
N LEU A 79 4.27 12.84 2.60
CA LEU A 79 3.32 11.97 3.28
C LEU A 79 3.93 11.57 4.63
N VAL A 80 3.22 11.84 5.71
CA VAL A 80 3.55 11.32 7.04
C VAL A 80 2.64 10.14 7.35
N LEU A 81 3.23 9.06 7.86
CA LEU A 81 2.56 7.83 8.27
C LEU A 81 2.71 7.70 9.78
N VAL A 82 1.66 8.06 10.52
CA VAL A 82 1.65 7.97 11.99
C VAL A 82 1.13 6.59 12.39
N VAL A 83 1.99 5.79 13.02
CA VAL A 83 1.71 4.41 13.40
C VAL A 83 1.46 4.32 14.89
N ARG A 84 0.38 3.63 15.28
CA ARG A 84 0.11 3.29 16.67
C ARG A 84 1.03 2.20 17.17
N THR A 85 1.84 2.53 18.16
CA THR A 85 2.82 1.59 18.75
C THR A 85 2.26 0.78 19.92
N ASP A 86 1.13 1.20 20.50
CA ASP A 86 0.43 0.46 21.57
C ASP A 86 -0.16 -0.88 21.11
N LEU A 87 -0.35 -1.04 19.81
CA LEU A 87 -0.93 -2.25 19.21
C LEU A 87 0.04 -3.43 19.09
N GLY A 88 1.33 -3.24 19.41
CA GLY A 88 2.34 -4.30 19.32
C GLY A 88 2.49 -4.92 17.92
N MET A 89 2.23 -4.13 16.87
CA MET A 89 2.31 -4.61 15.48
C MET A 89 3.72 -5.09 15.13
N SER A 90 3.82 -6.24 14.46
CA SER A 90 5.09 -6.67 13.86
C SER A 90 5.51 -5.72 12.73
N THR A 91 6.80 -5.67 12.43
CA THR A 91 7.36 -4.81 11.36
C THR A 91 6.67 -5.02 10.02
N GLY A 92 6.40 -6.28 9.64
CA GLY A 92 5.65 -6.60 8.42
C GLY A 92 4.22 -6.06 8.41
N LYS A 93 3.49 -6.16 9.54
CA LYS A 93 2.15 -5.59 9.67
C LYS A 93 2.18 -4.07 9.58
N MET A 94 3.13 -3.42 10.26
CA MET A 94 3.30 -1.96 10.17
C MET A 94 3.53 -1.52 8.72
N ALA A 95 4.42 -2.20 7.98
CA ALA A 95 4.70 -1.90 6.58
C ALA A 95 3.47 -2.05 5.68
N ALA A 96 2.67 -3.11 5.87
CA ALA A 96 1.42 -3.31 5.14
C ALA A 96 0.40 -2.20 5.43
N GLN A 97 0.19 -1.86 6.71
CA GLN A 97 -0.76 -0.81 7.12
C GLN A 97 -0.33 0.58 6.62
N CYS A 98 0.97 0.88 6.66
CA CYS A 98 1.54 2.08 6.04
C CYS A 98 1.31 2.15 4.53
N SER A 99 1.39 1.01 3.83
CA SER A 99 1.11 0.91 2.40
C SER A 99 -0.37 1.17 2.10
N HIS A 100 -1.28 0.65 2.93
CA HIS A 100 -2.72 0.94 2.85
C HIS A 100 -3.01 2.43 3.08
N ALA A 101 -2.41 3.05 4.10
CA ALA A 101 -2.57 4.48 4.38
C ALA A 101 -2.09 5.35 3.22
N THR A 102 -0.95 4.99 2.61
CA THR A 102 -0.42 5.65 1.42
C THR A 102 -1.41 5.57 0.25
N LEU A 103 -1.91 4.37 -0.04
CA LEU A 103 -2.85 4.15 -1.14
C LEU A 103 -4.18 4.89 -0.92
N ALA A 104 -4.66 4.93 0.33
CA ALA A 104 -5.85 5.68 0.68
C ALA A 104 -5.68 7.18 0.40
N CYS A 105 -4.57 7.79 0.86
CA CYS A 105 -4.28 9.20 0.58
C CYS A 105 -4.15 9.46 -0.92
N TYR A 106 -3.43 8.59 -1.64
CA TYR A 106 -3.24 8.70 -3.08
C TYR A 106 -4.60 8.71 -3.83
N LYS A 107 -5.46 7.72 -3.56
CA LYS A 107 -6.78 7.62 -4.19
C LYS A 107 -7.66 8.82 -3.86
N THR A 108 -7.65 9.29 -2.61
CA THR A 108 -8.41 10.47 -2.21
C THR A 108 -7.94 11.71 -2.98
N LEU A 109 -6.63 11.95 -3.06
CA LEU A 109 -6.09 13.11 -3.79
C LEU A 109 -6.28 13.01 -5.29
N LEU A 110 -6.22 11.79 -5.85
CA LEU A 110 -6.45 11.56 -7.27
C LEU A 110 -7.85 12.04 -7.71
N SER A 111 -8.87 11.87 -6.86
CA SER A 111 -10.23 12.32 -7.16
C SER A 111 -10.54 13.75 -6.71
N SER A 112 -9.89 14.26 -5.66
CA SER A 112 -10.27 15.53 -5.00
C SER A 112 -9.29 16.70 -5.22
N ASN A 113 -7.99 16.45 -5.36
CA ASN A 113 -6.98 17.50 -5.57
C ASN A 113 -5.72 16.94 -6.25
N THR A 114 -5.77 16.87 -7.58
CA THR A 114 -4.65 16.37 -8.39
C THR A 114 -3.42 17.27 -8.34
N THR A 115 -3.57 18.57 -8.06
CA THR A 115 -2.45 19.50 -7.93
C THR A 115 -1.54 19.12 -6.78
N VAL A 116 -2.11 18.88 -5.58
CA VAL A 116 -1.33 18.43 -4.41
C VAL A 116 -0.67 17.08 -4.69
N LEU A 117 -1.40 16.16 -5.34
CA LEU A 117 -0.85 14.86 -5.71
C LEU A 117 0.37 15.00 -6.63
N ARG A 118 0.25 15.77 -7.71
CA ARG A 118 1.33 16.00 -8.68
C ARG A 118 2.56 16.63 -8.04
N ARG A 119 2.37 17.59 -7.14
CA ARG A 119 3.48 18.23 -6.41
C ARG A 119 4.19 17.25 -5.48
N TRP A 120 3.46 16.38 -4.81
CA TRP A 120 4.06 15.30 -4.02
C TRP A 120 4.82 14.29 -4.89
N GLU A 121 4.27 13.93 -6.05
CA GLU A 121 4.94 13.07 -7.03
C GLU A 121 6.24 13.68 -7.55
N SER A 122 6.23 14.97 -7.91
CA SER A 122 7.42 15.68 -8.37
C SER A 122 8.45 15.91 -7.26
N SER A 123 8.02 15.88 -5.99
CA SER A 123 8.89 15.97 -4.80
C SER A 123 9.52 14.62 -4.41
N GLY A 124 9.55 13.64 -5.31
CA GLY A 124 10.11 12.31 -5.04
C GLY A 124 9.25 11.43 -4.14
N GLN A 125 7.97 11.79 -3.93
CA GLN A 125 7.00 11.00 -3.17
C GLN A 125 7.46 10.70 -1.73
N LEU A 126 8.06 11.68 -1.05
CA LEU A 126 8.63 11.54 0.30
C LEU A 126 7.62 10.95 1.29
N LYS A 127 8.05 9.92 2.03
CA LYS A 127 7.28 9.25 3.09
C LYS A 127 8.08 9.21 4.38
N ILE A 128 7.47 9.62 5.48
CA ILE A 128 8.10 9.62 6.81
C ILE A 128 7.22 8.84 7.76
N ALA A 129 7.77 7.80 8.40
CA ALA A 129 7.08 7.01 9.41
C ALA A 129 7.34 7.61 10.81
N LEU A 130 6.26 7.95 11.51
CA LEU A 130 6.25 8.48 12.87
C LEU A 130 5.42 7.55 13.77
N ARG A 131 5.59 7.70 15.08
CA ARG A 131 4.82 6.94 16.08
C ARG A 131 3.92 7.81 16.92
N CYS A 132 2.74 7.27 17.25
CA CYS A 132 1.87 7.76 18.31
C CYS A 132 1.64 6.65 19.35
N SER A 133 1.13 7.07 20.51
CA SER A 133 1.01 6.24 21.71
C SER A 133 -0.35 5.58 21.87
N ASN A 134 -1.41 6.07 21.23
CA ASN A 134 -2.76 5.54 21.36
C ASN A 134 -3.70 6.04 20.23
N GLU A 135 -4.96 5.56 20.23
CA GLU A 135 -5.98 5.94 19.25
C GLU A 135 -6.43 7.40 19.36
N GLU A 136 -6.55 7.92 20.56
CA GLU A 136 -7.01 9.28 20.82
C GLU A 136 -6.04 10.32 20.23
N GLU A 137 -4.74 10.10 20.40
CA GLU A 137 -3.69 10.90 19.78
C GLU A 137 -3.79 10.83 18.24
N LEU A 138 -3.98 9.64 17.68
CA LEU A 138 -4.14 9.45 16.23
C LEU A 138 -5.36 10.22 15.69
N LEU A 139 -6.50 10.15 16.39
CA LEU A 139 -7.72 10.88 16.03
C LEU A 139 -7.56 12.40 16.16
N THR A 140 -6.85 12.85 17.19
CA THR A 140 -6.55 14.27 17.40
C THR A 140 -5.72 14.81 16.23
N LEU A 141 -4.66 14.09 15.83
CA LEU A 141 -3.82 14.45 14.69
C LEU A 141 -4.63 14.46 13.38
N GLN A 142 -5.55 13.51 13.21
CA GLN A 142 -6.45 13.45 12.06
C GLN A 142 -7.36 14.68 12.01
N ALA A 143 -8.02 15.03 13.12
CA ALA A 143 -8.90 16.20 13.20
C ALA A 143 -8.12 17.51 12.95
N GLN A 144 -6.91 17.64 13.50
CA GLN A 144 -6.03 18.79 13.25
C GLN A 144 -5.67 18.91 11.77
N ALA A 145 -5.28 17.80 11.12
CA ALA A 145 -4.98 17.80 9.69
C ALA A 145 -6.18 18.21 8.84
N GLN A 146 -7.37 17.68 9.16
CA GLN A 146 -8.62 17.99 8.47
C GLN A 146 -9.04 19.45 8.65
N SER A 147 -8.79 20.04 9.83
CA SER A 147 -9.05 21.46 10.09
C SER A 147 -8.18 22.40 9.22
N LEU A 148 -7.04 21.91 8.74
CA LEU A 148 -6.16 22.60 7.79
C LEU A 148 -6.44 22.19 6.33
N ASN A 149 -7.56 21.51 6.08
CA ASN A 149 -7.94 20.93 4.80
C ASN A 149 -6.89 19.97 4.20
N LEU A 150 -6.04 19.33 5.01
CA LEU A 150 -5.06 18.36 4.51
C LEU A 150 -5.69 16.98 4.26
N CYS A 151 -5.12 16.22 3.33
CA CYS A 151 -5.54 14.84 3.10
C CYS A 151 -5.12 13.97 4.28
N ALA A 152 -6.08 13.54 5.11
CA ALA A 152 -5.82 12.74 6.30
C ALA A 152 -6.71 11.48 6.34
N ARG A 153 -6.12 10.29 6.14
CA ARG A 153 -6.83 9.00 6.05
C ARG A 153 -6.28 8.00 7.06
N SER A 154 -7.14 7.55 7.97
CA SER A 154 -6.83 6.48 8.91
C SER A 154 -7.18 5.11 8.32
N ILE A 155 -6.34 4.11 8.58
CA ILE A 155 -6.62 2.70 8.26
C ILE A 155 -7.14 2.00 9.49
N GLN A 156 -8.11 1.11 9.29
CA GLN A 156 -8.65 0.23 10.31
C GLN A 156 -8.21 -1.20 10.02
N ASP A 157 -7.87 -1.95 11.07
CA ASP A 157 -7.67 -3.38 10.91
C ASP A 157 -9.01 -4.08 10.74
N ALA A 158 -9.14 -4.90 9.70
CA ALA A 158 -10.35 -5.66 9.38
C ALA A 158 -10.60 -6.84 10.35
N GLY A 159 -9.87 -6.92 11.47
CA GLY A 159 -9.99 -8.00 12.44
C GLY A 159 -9.42 -9.34 11.96
N ARG A 160 -8.58 -9.33 10.92
CA ARG A 160 -7.85 -10.52 10.45
C ARG A 160 -6.53 -10.73 11.21
N THR A 161 -6.25 -9.89 12.19
CA THR A 161 -5.05 -9.97 13.04
C THR A 161 -5.41 -10.04 14.53
N GLN A 162 -4.39 -10.14 15.38
CA GLN A 162 -4.50 -10.20 16.85
C GLN A 162 -4.96 -8.86 17.49
N ILE A 163 -5.19 -7.83 16.69
CA ILE A 163 -5.69 -6.52 17.13
C ILE A 163 -7.22 -6.58 17.13
N ALA A 164 -7.87 -5.90 18.07
CA ALA A 164 -9.32 -5.81 18.11
C ALA A 164 -9.87 -5.28 16.77
N ALA A 165 -10.84 -5.98 16.19
CA ALA A 165 -11.45 -5.60 14.92
C ALA A 165 -11.94 -4.14 14.95
N GLY A 166 -11.68 -3.38 13.88
CA GLY A 166 -12.07 -1.98 13.77
C GLY A 166 -11.09 -0.99 14.43
N SER A 167 -10.03 -1.47 15.09
CA SER A 167 -9.00 -0.58 15.64
C SER A 167 -8.33 0.21 14.52
N ARG A 168 -8.20 1.53 14.69
CA ARG A 168 -7.37 2.35 13.80
C ARG A 168 -5.91 2.03 14.03
N THR A 169 -5.15 1.77 12.97
CA THR A 169 -3.74 1.31 13.05
C THR A 169 -2.76 2.41 12.65
N VAL A 170 -2.99 3.03 11.50
CA VAL A 170 -2.10 4.01 10.87
C VAL A 170 -2.90 5.17 10.32
N LEU A 171 -2.40 6.40 10.49
CA LEU A 171 -2.90 7.61 9.87
C LEU A 171 -1.91 8.10 8.80
N GLY A 172 -2.38 8.27 7.57
CA GLY A 172 -1.66 8.98 6.52
C GLY A 172 -2.07 10.46 6.48
N ILE A 173 -1.09 11.38 6.45
CA ILE A 173 -1.30 12.82 6.26
C ILE A 173 -0.43 13.29 5.10
N LEU A 174 -1.04 13.74 4.00
CA LEU A 174 -0.34 14.22 2.82
C LEU A 174 -0.63 15.70 2.56
N GLY A 175 0.44 16.49 2.41
CA GLY A 175 0.33 17.90 2.06
C GLY A 175 1.67 18.67 2.13
N PRO A 176 1.60 20.02 2.11
CA PRO A 176 2.78 20.88 2.23
C PRO A 176 3.55 20.62 3.53
N VAL A 177 4.88 20.52 3.45
CA VAL A 177 5.76 20.25 4.60
C VAL A 177 5.50 21.21 5.75
N ARG A 178 5.30 22.51 5.45
CA ARG A 178 4.98 23.56 6.43
C ARG A 178 3.74 23.21 7.27
N LEU A 179 2.65 22.81 6.61
CA LEU A 179 1.38 22.51 7.29
C LEU A 179 1.45 21.16 8.02
N VAL A 180 2.03 20.14 7.39
CA VAL A 180 2.19 18.81 8.01
C VAL A 180 3.08 18.89 9.26
N ASN A 181 4.15 19.70 9.25
CA ASN A 181 5.02 19.89 10.41
C ASN A 181 4.35 20.57 11.60
N ARG A 182 3.35 21.44 11.38
CA ARG A 182 2.59 22.06 12.49
C ARG A 182 1.85 21.02 13.33
N ILE A 183 1.46 19.91 12.71
CA ILE A 183 0.70 18.83 13.33
C ILE A 183 1.64 17.76 13.89
N THR A 184 2.67 17.39 13.11
CA THR A 184 3.46 16.18 13.36
C THR A 184 4.89 16.44 13.85
N GLY A 185 5.31 17.70 13.96
CA GLY A 185 6.70 18.08 14.25
C GLY A 185 7.22 17.68 15.63
N THR A 186 6.34 17.38 16.58
CA THR A 186 6.70 16.91 17.93
C THR A 186 6.76 15.38 18.03
N LEU A 187 6.24 14.67 17.05
CA LEU A 187 6.22 13.21 17.03
C LEU A 187 7.62 12.65 16.77
N ARG A 188 7.89 11.47 17.30
CA ARG A 188 9.15 10.76 17.09
C ARG A 188 9.07 9.87 15.84
N LEU A 189 10.22 9.60 15.24
CA LEU A 189 10.35 8.56 14.21
C LEU A 189 9.91 7.20 14.78
N LEU A 190 9.30 6.38 13.92
CA LEU A 190 8.79 5.04 14.25
C LEU A 190 9.91 4.08 14.69
#